data_AF-A0AAW2PND3-F1
#
_entry.id   AF-A0AAW2PND3-F1
#
_cell.length_a   1.000
_cell.length_b   1.000
_cell.length_c   1.000
_cell.angle_alpha   90.00
_cell.angle_beta   90.00
_cell.angle_gamma   90.00
#
_symmetry.space_group_name_H-M   'P 1'
#
loop_
_entity.id
_entity.type
_entity.pdbx_description
1 polymer ?
#
loop_
_entity_poly.entity_id
_entity_poly.type
_entity_poly.pdbx_seq_one_letter_code
_entity_poly.pdbx_strand_id
1 'polypeptide(L)'
;MQVRAYCVCDDPEYFYEFTQGLLDGILAGVDSRDIVDIQNAKGLGYAINTAEELAFVKQIAQSTGVVLDPVYSGKAAYGMMKDMAENPAKWEGRKVLFIHTGGLLGLYDKTEQMSSLVGNWRRMDIHESVPRKEGTGKMF
;
A
#
# COMPACT_ATOMS: atom_id res chain seq x y z
N MET A 1 6.29 22.10 -2.71
CA MET A 1 6.12 20.74 -2.15
C MET A 1 5.70 19.85 -3.31
N GLN A 2 6.34 18.71 -3.53
CA GLN A 2 5.98 17.79 -4.63
C GLN A 2 5.22 16.60 -4.03
N VAL A 3 4.00 16.35 -4.49
CA VAL A 3 3.24 15.14 -4.12
C VAL A 3 3.55 14.06 -5.15
N ARG A 4 3.99 12.90 -4.68
CA ARG A 4 4.22 11.73 -5.54
C ARG A 4 3.28 10.62 -5.09
N ALA A 5 2.47 10.12 -6.00
CA ALA A 5 1.54 9.02 -5.76
C ALA A 5 2.06 7.74 -6.43
N TYR A 6 1.67 6.60 -5.89
CA TYR A 6 2.04 5.29 -6.41
C TYR A 6 0.75 4.51 -6.64
N CYS A 7 0.31 4.37 -7.90
CA CYS A 7 -0.91 3.65 -8.22
C CYS A 7 -0.67 2.14 -8.15
N VAL A 8 -1.59 1.41 -7.53
CA VAL A 8 -1.43 -0.03 -7.21
C VAL A 8 -2.38 -0.95 -7.99
N CYS A 9 -3.23 -0.38 -8.86
CA CYS A 9 -4.15 -1.11 -9.72
C CYS A 9 -4.00 -0.68 -11.19
N ASP A 10 -4.79 0.28 -11.65
CA ASP A 10 -4.74 0.85 -13.00
C ASP A 10 -3.42 1.60 -13.24
N ASP A 11 -3.31 2.26 -14.39
CA ASP A 11 -2.14 3.03 -14.76
C ASP A 11 -2.25 4.51 -14.35
N PRO A 12 -1.13 5.26 -14.40
CA PRO A 12 -1.14 6.69 -14.07
C PRO A 12 -2.12 7.52 -14.89
N GLU A 13 -2.36 7.18 -16.16
CA GLU A 13 -3.23 7.97 -17.03
C GLU A 13 -4.69 7.88 -16.55
N TYR A 14 -5.16 6.67 -16.24
CA TYR A 14 -6.45 6.49 -15.59
C TYR A 14 -6.60 7.35 -14.33
N PHE A 15 -5.58 7.39 -13.48
CA PHE A 15 -5.65 8.14 -12.23
C PHE A 15 -5.54 9.65 -12.41
N TYR A 16 -4.83 10.14 -13.42
CA TYR A 16 -4.84 11.55 -13.76
C TYR A 16 -6.24 12.01 -14.17
N GLU A 17 -6.90 11.25 -15.03
CA GLU A 17 -8.27 11.54 -15.50
C GLU A 17 -9.29 11.41 -14.36
N PHE A 18 -9.20 10.34 -13.56
CA PHE A 18 -10.09 10.15 -12.42
C PHE A 18 -9.93 11.27 -11.39
N THR A 19 -8.70 11.65 -11.08
CA THR A 19 -8.42 12.76 -10.16
C THR A 19 -8.90 14.09 -10.73
N GLN A 20 -8.72 14.33 -12.04
CA GLN A 20 -9.23 15.53 -12.68
C GLN A 20 -10.76 15.62 -12.55
N GLY A 21 -11.48 14.53 -12.80
CA GLY A 21 -12.94 14.49 -12.63
C GLY A 21 -13.39 14.83 -11.20
N LEU A 22 -12.64 14.41 -10.17
CA LEU A 22 -12.90 14.78 -8.79
C LEU A 22 -12.63 16.27 -8.52
N LEU A 23 -11.53 16.81 -9.05
CA LEU A 23 -11.16 18.23 -8.92
C LEU A 23 -12.17 19.16 -9.60
N ASP A 24 -12.61 18.78 -10.80
CA ASP A 24 -13.64 19.51 -11.55
C ASP A 24 -14.97 19.48 -10.79
N GLY A 25 -15.32 18.33 -10.19
CA GLY A 25 -16.53 18.16 -9.38
C GLY A 25 -16.60 19.07 -8.16
N ILE A 26 -15.45 19.46 -7.59
CA ILE A 26 -15.36 20.42 -6.48
C ILE A 26 -14.98 21.84 -6.94
N LEU A 27 -14.94 22.08 -8.26
CA LEU A 27 -14.56 23.37 -8.88
C LEU A 27 -13.20 23.88 -8.39
N ALA A 28 -12.22 22.98 -8.25
CA ALA A 28 -10.91 23.33 -7.71
C ALA A 28 -10.12 24.31 -8.61
N GLY A 29 -10.39 24.31 -9.93
CA GLY A 29 -9.72 25.19 -10.89
C GLY A 29 -8.23 24.91 -11.07
N VAL A 30 -7.81 23.67 -10.85
CA VAL A 30 -6.41 23.20 -10.98
C VAL A 30 -6.35 21.91 -11.81
N ASP A 31 -5.20 21.69 -12.45
CA ASP A 31 -4.94 20.47 -13.22
C ASP A 31 -4.34 19.37 -12.32
N SER A 32 -4.79 18.13 -12.48
CA SER A 32 -4.31 16.99 -11.71
C SER A 32 -2.81 16.73 -11.92
N ARG A 33 -2.29 17.00 -13.12
CA ARG A 33 -0.87 16.83 -13.48
C ARG A 33 0.03 17.92 -12.90
N ASP A 34 -0.56 19.05 -12.48
CA ASP A 34 0.18 20.11 -11.79
C ASP A 34 0.29 19.86 -10.27
N ILE A 35 -0.59 19.03 -9.69
CA ILE A 35 -0.65 18.82 -8.24
C ILE A 35 0.02 17.50 -7.78
N VAL A 36 0.04 16.47 -8.62
CA VAL A 36 0.55 15.15 -8.26
C VAL A 36 1.33 14.51 -9.40
N ASP A 37 2.47 13.90 -9.07
CA ASP A 37 3.21 13.04 -9.99
C ASP A 37 2.89 11.57 -9.68
N ILE A 38 2.13 10.91 -10.55
CA ILE A 38 1.63 9.55 -10.37
C ILE A 38 2.58 8.55 -11.01
N GLN A 39 3.08 7.62 -10.18
CA GLN A 39 4.00 6.56 -10.54
C GLN A 39 3.28 5.22 -10.53
N ASN A 40 3.70 4.29 -11.39
CA ASN A 40 3.14 2.94 -11.42
C ASN A 40 3.82 2.04 -10.39
N ALA A 41 3.03 1.49 -9.46
CA ALA A 41 3.45 0.52 -8.46
C ALA A 41 2.54 -0.71 -8.39
N LYS A 42 1.78 -1.00 -9.46
CA LYS A 42 0.82 -2.13 -9.46
C LYS A 42 1.48 -3.50 -9.43
N GLY A 43 2.73 -3.61 -9.86
CA GLY A 43 3.44 -4.89 -9.98
C GLY A 43 2.66 -5.85 -10.90
N LEU A 44 2.31 -7.03 -10.37
CA LEU A 44 1.53 -8.04 -11.10
C LEU A 44 0.04 -7.69 -11.27
N GLY A 45 -0.44 -6.64 -10.59
CA GLY A 45 -1.84 -6.21 -10.64
C GLY A 45 -2.42 -5.97 -9.26
N TYR A 46 -3.67 -5.52 -9.23
CA TYR A 46 -4.35 -5.20 -7.98
C TYR A 46 -4.42 -6.41 -7.04
N ALA A 47 -4.00 -6.21 -5.79
CA ALA A 47 -3.95 -7.24 -4.75
C ALA A 47 -3.15 -8.52 -5.11
N ILE A 48 -2.35 -8.53 -6.18
CA ILE A 48 -1.47 -9.64 -6.55
C ILE A 48 -0.03 -9.24 -6.26
N ASN A 49 0.68 -10.03 -5.45
CA ASN A 49 2.02 -9.67 -4.99
C ASN A 49 3.11 -10.51 -5.64
N THR A 50 4.24 -9.87 -5.90
CA THR A 50 5.53 -10.53 -6.12
C THR A 50 6.12 -11.03 -4.80
N ALA A 51 7.11 -11.93 -4.87
CA ALA A 51 7.81 -12.39 -3.67
C ALA A 51 8.59 -11.26 -2.99
N GLU A 52 9.13 -10.34 -3.79
CA GLU A 52 9.90 -9.18 -3.35
C GLU A 52 9.03 -8.17 -2.60
N GLU A 53 7.80 -7.90 -3.07
CA GLU A 53 6.85 -7.02 -2.38
C GLU A 53 6.48 -7.58 -0.99
N LEU A 54 6.23 -8.89 -0.87
CA LEU A 54 5.92 -9.52 0.41
C LEU A 54 7.14 -9.54 1.35
N ALA A 55 8.32 -9.82 0.82
CA ALA A 55 9.57 -9.77 1.59
C ALA A 55 9.85 -8.35 2.09
N PHE A 56 9.61 -7.33 1.27
CA PHE A 56 9.74 -5.93 1.63
C PHE A 56 8.80 -5.54 2.77
N VAL A 57 7.52 -5.90 2.70
CA VAL A 57 6.55 -5.62 3.76
C VAL A 57 7.00 -6.22 5.10
N LYS A 58 7.46 -7.48 5.08
CA LYS A 58 8.05 -8.12 6.26
C LYS A 58 9.27 -7.35 6.77
N GLN A 59 10.19 -6.97 5.88
CA GLN A 59 11.42 -6.26 6.26
C GLN A 59 11.11 -4.92 6.93
N ILE A 60 10.19 -4.12 6.38
CA ILE A 60 9.78 -2.84 6.96
C ILE A 60 9.17 -3.05 8.36
N ALA A 61 8.29 -4.04 8.51
CA ALA A 61 7.72 -4.36 9.82
C ALA A 61 8.80 -4.75 10.84
N GLN A 62 9.78 -5.55 10.44
CA GLN A 62 10.87 -5.99 11.32
C GLN A 62 11.85 -4.87 11.68
N SER A 63 12.14 -3.96 10.75
CA SER A 63 13.16 -2.92 10.95
C SER A 63 12.61 -1.66 11.62
N THR A 64 11.33 -1.35 11.43
CA THR A 64 10.72 -0.09 11.88
C THR A 64 9.60 -0.27 12.90
N GLY A 65 9.05 -1.48 13.03
CA GLY A 65 7.81 -1.72 13.79
C GLY A 65 6.53 -1.24 13.08
N VAL A 66 6.64 -0.64 11.89
CA VAL A 66 5.50 -0.20 11.08
C VAL A 66 5.04 -1.33 10.17
N VAL A 67 3.78 -1.75 10.34
CA VAL A 67 3.18 -2.80 9.51
C VAL A 67 2.49 -2.15 8.31
N LEU A 68 2.96 -2.48 7.10
CA LEU A 68 2.32 -2.07 5.86
C LEU A 68 1.46 -3.19 5.31
N ASP A 69 0.29 -2.86 4.76
CA ASP A 69 -0.53 -3.85 4.08
C ASP A 69 0.06 -4.20 2.70
N PRO A 70 -0.08 -5.45 2.23
CA PRO A 70 0.49 -5.86 0.96
C PRO A 70 -0.30 -5.40 -0.27
N VAL A 71 -1.50 -4.82 -0.11
CA VAL A 71 -2.37 -4.42 -1.23
C VAL A 71 -2.09 -2.98 -1.67
N TYR A 72 -1.96 -2.06 -0.72
CA TYR A 72 -1.83 -0.62 -0.95
C TYR A 72 -0.52 -0.04 -0.40
N SER A 73 -0.43 0.16 0.92
CA SER A 73 0.67 0.90 1.55
C SER A 73 2.01 0.23 1.32
N GLY A 74 2.05 -1.11 1.33
CA GLY A 74 3.24 -1.90 1.06
C GLY A 74 3.74 -1.74 -0.37
N LYS A 75 2.84 -1.76 -1.36
CA LYS A 75 3.20 -1.54 -2.77
C LYS A 75 3.67 -0.12 -3.03
N ALA A 76 2.99 0.87 -2.46
CA ALA A 76 3.38 2.28 -2.57
C ALA A 76 4.77 2.51 -1.95
N ALA A 77 5.01 2.02 -0.74
CA ALA A 77 6.32 2.13 -0.09
C ALA A 77 7.40 1.36 -0.85
N TYR A 78 7.09 0.18 -1.37
CA TYR A 78 8.02 -0.61 -2.18
C TYR A 78 8.42 0.14 -3.46
N GLY A 79 7.44 0.66 -4.20
CA GLY A 79 7.67 1.48 -5.39
C GLY A 79 8.49 2.74 -5.10
N MET A 80 8.23 3.40 -3.97
CA MET A 80 9.00 4.55 -3.52
C MET A 80 10.46 4.18 -3.23
N MET A 81 10.68 3.15 -2.42
CA MET A 81 12.04 2.71 -2.07
C MET A 81 12.82 2.23 -3.30
N LYS A 82 12.14 1.59 -4.25
CA LYS A 82 12.72 1.19 -5.53
C LYS A 82 13.13 2.39 -6.37
N ASP A 83 12.26 3.39 -6.56
CA ASP A 83 12.59 4.63 -7.28
C ASP A 83 13.77 5.38 -6.62
N MET A 84 13.82 5.39 -5.29
CA MET A 84 14.93 5.99 -4.54
C MET A 84 16.25 5.25 -4.74
N ALA A 85 16.22 3.92 -4.76
CA ALA A 85 17.39 3.08 -4.99
C ALA A 85 17.91 3.19 -6.44
N GLU A 86 17.00 3.26 -7.42
CA GLU A 86 17.34 3.36 -8.84
C GLU A 86 17.80 4.77 -9.24
N ASN A 87 17.33 5.82 -8.56
CA ASN A 87 17.59 7.21 -8.90
C ASN A 87 18.20 8.02 -7.73
N PRO A 88 19.32 7.62 -7.11
CA PRO A 88 19.81 8.21 -5.86
C PRO A 88 20.07 9.72 -5.94
N ALA A 89 20.63 10.22 -7.06
CA ALA A 89 20.90 11.65 -7.25
C ALA A 89 19.62 12.52 -7.25
N LYS A 90 18.48 11.94 -7.67
CA LYS A 90 17.19 12.65 -7.65
C LYS A 90 16.72 12.90 -6.22
N TRP A 91 17.08 12.03 -5.29
CA TRP A 91 16.58 12.00 -3.92
C TRP A 91 17.58 12.55 -2.90
N GLU A 92 18.82 12.80 -3.30
CA GLU A 92 19.87 13.35 -2.45
C GLU A 92 19.44 14.67 -1.79
N GLY A 93 19.67 14.79 -0.48
CA GLY A 93 19.32 15.97 0.31
C GLY A 93 17.81 16.20 0.52
N ARG A 94 16.93 15.36 -0.04
CA ARG A 94 15.47 15.52 0.11
C ARG A 94 14.98 14.96 1.44
N LYS A 95 14.00 15.64 2.04
CA LYS A 95 13.20 15.12 3.15
C LYS A 95 11.93 14.52 2.59
N VAL A 96 11.71 13.23 2.85
CA VAL A 96 10.56 12.48 2.33
C VAL A 96 9.60 12.17 3.47
N LEU A 97 8.32 12.50 3.27
CA LEU A 97 7.22 12.09 4.15
C LEU A 97 6.40 11.04 3.42
N PHE A 98 6.41 9.81 3.94
CA PHE A 98 5.52 8.75 3.46
C PHE A 98 4.19 8.81 4.25
N ILE A 99 3.07 8.89 3.54
CA ILE A 99 1.73 8.85 4.16
C ILE A 99 1.24 7.41 4.17
N HIS A 100 1.25 6.79 5.35
CA HIS A 100 0.67 5.46 5.54
C HIS A 100 -0.85 5.58 5.70
N THR A 101 -1.59 5.16 4.68
CA THR A 101 -3.06 5.31 4.61
C THR A 101 -3.85 4.21 5.33
N GLY A 102 -3.17 3.29 6.03
CA GLY A 102 -3.79 2.14 6.70
C GLY A 102 -3.78 0.88 5.82
N GLY A 103 -4.89 0.14 5.82
CA GLY A 103 -5.05 -1.08 5.02
C GLY A 103 -4.72 -2.39 5.74
N LEU A 104 -4.41 -2.36 7.04
CA LEU A 104 -3.90 -3.51 7.81
C LEU A 104 -4.69 -4.82 7.60
N LEU A 105 -6.01 -4.73 7.43
CA LEU A 105 -6.88 -5.89 7.18
C LEU A 105 -6.54 -6.64 5.88
N GLY A 106 -5.90 -6.00 4.91
CA GLY A 106 -5.40 -6.64 3.69
C GLY A 106 -4.35 -7.73 3.92
N LEU A 107 -3.79 -7.84 5.14
CA LEU A 107 -2.94 -8.97 5.52
C LEU A 107 -3.71 -10.28 5.65
N TYR A 108 -5.01 -10.26 5.98
CA TYR A 108 -5.79 -11.49 6.14
C TYR A 108 -5.80 -12.31 4.85
N ASP A 109 -6.02 -11.66 3.71
CA ASP A 109 -6.02 -12.29 2.38
C ASP A 109 -4.64 -12.83 1.96
N LYS A 110 -3.57 -12.39 2.64
CA LYS A 110 -2.19 -12.77 2.35
C LYS A 110 -1.58 -13.69 3.39
N THR A 111 -2.37 -14.19 4.34
CA THR A 111 -1.87 -15.02 5.45
C THR A 111 -1.07 -16.22 4.95
N GLU A 112 -1.59 -16.97 3.97
CA GLU A 112 -0.90 -18.16 3.44
C GLU A 112 0.44 -17.79 2.79
N GLN A 113 0.45 -16.77 1.93
CA GLN A 113 1.66 -16.30 1.25
C GLN A 113 2.70 -15.78 2.25
N MET A 114 2.25 -15.05 3.26
CA MET A 114 3.12 -14.50 4.31
C MET A 114 3.62 -15.57 5.29
N SER A 115 2.85 -16.61 5.57
CA SER A 115 3.19 -17.64 6.57
C SER A 115 4.56 -18.28 6.33
N SER A 116 4.87 -18.56 5.06
CA SER A 116 6.17 -19.08 4.62
C SER A 116 7.33 -18.12 4.91
N LEU A 117 7.07 -16.81 4.91
CA LEU A 117 8.07 -15.77 5.14
C LEU A 117 8.25 -15.48 6.63
N VAL A 118 7.21 -15.68 7.45
CA VAL A 118 7.22 -15.29 8.86
C VAL A 118 7.52 -16.43 9.84
N GLY A 119 7.65 -17.67 9.36
CA GLY A 119 8.36 -18.82 9.95
C GLY A 119 8.05 -19.17 11.41
N ASN A 120 8.48 -18.32 12.34
CA ASN A 120 8.24 -18.46 13.78
C ASN A 120 6.92 -17.81 14.23
N TRP A 121 6.27 -17.02 13.36
CA TRP A 121 5.00 -16.39 13.68
C TRP A 121 3.90 -17.43 13.58
N ARG A 122 3.15 -17.60 14.66
CA ARG A 122 2.01 -18.51 14.72
C ARG A 122 0.73 -17.71 14.67
N ARG A 123 -0.30 -18.28 14.04
CA ARG A 123 -1.66 -17.78 14.19
C ARG A 123 -1.98 -17.77 15.69
N MET A 124 -2.44 -16.65 16.21
CA MET A 124 -2.89 -16.59 17.59
C MET A 124 -4.22 -17.36 17.66
N ASP A 125 -4.25 -18.44 18.43
CA ASP A 125 -5.49 -19.13 18.74
C ASP A 125 -6.27 -18.27 19.72
N ILE A 126 -7.27 -17.56 19.20
CA ILE A 126 -8.18 -16.75 20.02
C ILE A 126 -9.25 -17.71 20.53
N HIS A 127 -9.13 -18.15 21.79
CA HIS A 127 -10.22 -18.86 22.44
C HIS A 127 -11.44 -17.93 22.50
N GLU A 128 -12.55 -18.33 21.89
CA GLU A 128 -13.80 -17.56 21.95
C GLU A 128 -14.25 -17.46 23.41
N SER A 129 -13.99 -16.31 24.04
CA SER A 129 -14.43 -16.02 25.40
C SER A 129 -15.91 -15.60 25.47
N VAL A 130 -16.55 -15.39 24.32
CA VAL A 130 -17.96 -14.98 24.19
C VAL A 130 -18.61 -15.85 23.11
N PRO A 131 -19.63 -16.65 23.46
CA PRO A 131 -20.39 -17.42 22.48
C PRO A 131 -21.02 -16.49 21.45
N ARG A 132 -20.88 -16.83 20.17
CA ARG A 132 -21.58 -16.12 19.09
C ARG A 132 -23.08 -16.20 19.33
N LYS A 133 -23.77 -15.06 19.37
CA LYS A 133 -25.24 -15.04 19.26
C LYS A 133 -25.60 -15.33 17.81
N GLU A 134 -26.52 -16.26 17.58
CA GLU A 134 -27.08 -16.50 16.25
C GLU A 134 -27.59 -15.18 15.65
N GLY A 135 -27.20 -14.90 14.39
CA GLY A 135 -27.71 -13.75 13.63
C GLY A 135 -26.71 -12.65 13.30
N THR A 136 -25.51 -12.62 13.89
CA THR A 136 -24.45 -11.70 13.44
C THR A 136 -23.62 -12.37 12.35
N GLY A 137 -24.02 -12.13 11.09
CA GLY A 137 -23.28 -12.56 9.91
C GLY A 137 -21.86 -11.99 9.87
N LYS A 138 -20.99 -12.70 9.15
CA LYS A 138 -19.62 -12.27 8.88
C LYS A 138 -19.63 -10.94 8.14
N MET A 139 -19.19 -9.88 8.81
CA MET A 139 -18.46 -8.81 8.15
C MET A 139 -17.01 -9.27 8.23
N PHE A 140 -16.31 -9.36 7.10
CA PHE A 140 -15.01 -10.04 6.88
C PHE A 140 -15.11 -11.55 6.59
#